data_AF-A0A9P3CBW0-F1
#
_entry.id   AF-A0A9P3CBW0-F1
#
_cell.length_a   1.000
_cell.length_b   1.000
_cell.length_c   1.000
_cell.angle_alpha   90.00
_cell.angle_beta   90.00
_cell.angle_gamma   90.00
#
_symmetry.space_group_name_H-M   'P 1'
#
loop_
_entity.id
_entity.type
_entity.pdbx_description
1 polymer ?
#
loop_
_entity_poly.entity_id
_entity_poly.type
_entity_poly.pdbx_seq_one_letter_code
_entity_poly.pdbx_strand_id
1 'polypeptide(L)'
;MQYQRPEKASPVAPRIIIHGGAGNITRQNLSPESYQVYRHALLSIIQRAQAQLQKPHASALDVATYAVSLLEENPLFNAGRGAVFTTEGTHELEASVMVSTGYRKRGVGVMKVRTAKSPIKLAREMLLRGELDDGGGAHAHNQLEGETCNRLNQVWGLESVKPSYFWTRRRWDEHRIGLGLPHDDDTYRKHKRLADGVAPLAEEDVSQVDSQAWDDPSWNGNDYLPQGTVGAVVLDSSGVLCVATSTGGLTNKLPGRIGDTPTLGAGFWAEQWQERKPQEDNLPTSWLQACLPNLTNYTALDIAPESTFRAVAMSGTGNGDSFLRTNAARTAAAIARYAETSKRKISLQNAVTAVAGPHGQLQQSAGDRWKRTGEGEGGIIGIELIGDRGHIVYDHNCGGMFRAYVDDNGQAHFGVFQDEKGTP
;
A
#
# COMPACT_ATOMS: atom_id res chain seq x y z
N MET A 1 24.10 -2.71 5.59
CA MET A 1 24.71 -1.55 4.90
C MET A 1 23.64 -0.49 4.71
N GLN A 2 23.75 0.65 5.38
CA GLN A 2 22.91 1.81 5.08
C GLN A 2 23.56 2.56 3.90
N TYR A 3 22.86 2.64 2.77
CA TYR A 3 23.29 3.48 1.66
C TYR A 3 22.81 4.90 1.94
N GLN A 4 23.73 5.86 2.09
CA GLN A 4 23.38 7.26 2.29
C GLN A 4 23.44 8.02 0.97
N ARG A 5 22.52 8.98 0.81
CA ARG A 5 22.55 9.94 -0.29
C ARG A 5 23.66 10.97 0.00
N PRO A 6 24.42 11.44 -0.99
CA PRO A 6 25.48 12.42 -0.77
C PRO A 6 24.93 13.74 -0.18
N GLU A 7 25.65 14.37 0.76
CA GLU A 7 25.22 15.62 1.43
C GLU A 7 24.99 16.80 0.47
N LYS A 8 25.59 16.78 -0.73
CA LYS A 8 25.46 17.82 -1.77
C LYS A 8 24.42 17.49 -2.85
N ALA A 9 23.54 16.51 -2.63
CA ALA A 9 22.57 16.10 -3.64
C ALA A 9 21.47 17.16 -3.85
N SER A 10 21.04 17.34 -5.10
CA SER A 10 19.95 18.25 -5.47
C SER A 10 18.67 17.98 -4.67
N PRO A 11 17.85 19.01 -4.39
CA PRO A 11 16.54 18.83 -3.77
C PRO A 11 15.69 17.84 -4.57
N VAL A 12 15.05 16.89 -3.89
CA VAL A 12 14.13 15.93 -4.53
C VAL A 12 12.74 16.57 -4.59
N ALA A 13 12.13 16.55 -5.77
CA ALA A 13 10.72 16.90 -5.90
C ALA A 13 9.86 15.81 -5.22
N PRO A 14 9.08 16.15 -4.18
CA PRO A 14 8.24 15.17 -3.50
C PRO A 14 7.20 14.55 -4.44
N ARG A 15 6.85 13.28 -4.20
CA ARG A 15 5.86 12.53 -5.00
C ARG A 15 4.93 11.73 -4.12
N ILE A 16 3.70 11.56 -4.56
CA ILE A 16 2.70 10.74 -3.85
C ILE A 16 1.76 10.04 -4.84
N ILE A 17 1.47 8.78 -4.53
CA ILE A 17 0.43 7.97 -5.18
C ILE A 17 -0.30 7.15 -4.12
N ILE A 18 -1.62 7.00 -4.28
CA ILE A 18 -2.48 6.18 -3.41
C ILE A 18 -3.34 5.21 -4.24
N HIS A 19 -3.79 4.13 -3.62
CA HIS A 19 -4.80 3.23 -4.16
C HIS A 19 -5.94 2.95 -3.17
N GLY A 20 -7.14 2.76 -3.71
CA GLY A 20 -8.36 2.36 -3.00
C GLY A 20 -8.76 0.90 -3.21
N GLY A 21 -7.87 0.09 -3.80
CA GLY A 21 -8.08 -1.34 -4.05
C GLY A 21 -8.19 -1.68 -5.53
N ALA A 22 -7.91 -2.96 -5.83
CA ALA A 22 -7.95 -3.55 -7.16
C ALA A 22 -8.83 -4.82 -7.16
N GLY A 23 -9.40 -5.12 -8.31
CA GLY A 23 -10.16 -6.36 -8.51
C GLY A 23 -10.92 -6.39 -9.84
N ASN A 24 -11.95 -7.22 -9.91
CA ASN A 24 -12.81 -7.39 -11.07
C ASN A 24 -13.80 -6.22 -11.24
N ILE A 25 -13.27 -5.00 -11.38
CA ILE A 25 -14.02 -3.78 -11.66
C ILE A 25 -14.31 -3.74 -13.15
N THR A 26 -15.56 -3.53 -13.53
CA THR A 26 -16.00 -3.40 -14.92
C THR A 26 -16.84 -2.14 -15.05
N ARG A 27 -16.96 -1.61 -16.27
CA ARG A 27 -17.85 -0.44 -16.50
C ARG A 27 -19.33 -0.79 -16.27
N GLN A 28 -19.68 -2.08 -16.25
CA GLN A 28 -21.03 -2.58 -15.98
C GLN A 28 -21.34 -2.61 -14.48
N ASN A 29 -20.36 -2.96 -13.63
CA ASN A 29 -20.56 -3.02 -12.17
C ASN A 29 -20.09 -1.75 -11.44
N LEU A 30 -19.61 -0.74 -12.16
CA LEU A 30 -19.27 0.57 -11.64
C LEU A 30 -20.07 1.65 -12.39
N SER A 31 -21.22 2.03 -11.82
CA SER A 31 -22.07 3.07 -12.39
C SER A 31 -21.34 4.43 -12.48
N PRO A 32 -21.75 5.33 -13.41
CA PRO A 32 -21.19 6.68 -13.49
C PRO A 32 -21.26 7.45 -12.17
N GLU A 33 -22.34 7.31 -11.42
CA GLU A 33 -22.52 7.95 -10.11
C GLU A 33 -21.51 7.40 -9.09
N SER A 34 -21.40 6.06 -9.00
CA SER A 34 -20.42 5.41 -8.13
C SER A 34 -18.99 5.79 -8.50
N TYR A 35 -18.67 5.84 -9.79
CA TYR A 35 -17.38 6.30 -10.29
C TYR A 35 -17.06 7.72 -9.77
N GLN A 36 -18.01 8.65 -9.84
CA GLN A 36 -17.80 10.02 -9.32
C GLN A 36 -17.63 10.05 -7.81
N VAL A 37 -18.32 9.19 -7.07
CA VAL A 37 -18.15 9.08 -5.61
C VAL A 37 -16.72 8.63 -5.25
N TYR A 38 -16.21 7.56 -5.88
CA TYR A 38 -14.83 7.11 -5.66
C TYR A 38 -13.80 8.14 -6.14
N ARG A 39 -14.06 8.78 -7.30
CA ARG A 39 -13.21 9.85 -7.83
C ARG A 39 -13.11 11.01 -6.85
N HIS A 40 -14.23 11.51 -6.35
CA HIS A 40 -14.25 12.61 -5.38
C HIS A 40 -13.51 12.23 -4.10
N ALA A 41 -13.76 11.03 -3.57
CA ALA A 41 -13.10 10.53 -2.37
C ALA A 41 -11.57 10.48 -2.53
N LEU A 42 -11.05 9.85 -3.59
CA LEU A 42 -9.61 9.71 -3.80
C LEU A 42 -8.94 11.04 -4.15
N LEU A 43 -9.58 11.91 -4.93
CA LEU A 43 -9.04 13.25 -5.22
C LEU A 43 -8.98 14.12 -3.95
N SER A 44 -10.00 14.06 -3.10
CA SER A 44 -9.99 14.77 -1.80
C SER A 44 -8.86 14.25 -0.89
N ILE A 45 -8.68 12.93 -0.81
CA ILE A 45 -7.63 12.32 0.02
C ILE A 45 -6.24 12.69 -0.49
N ILE A 46 -5.96 12.51 -1.79
CA ILE A 46 -4.63 12.81 -2.35
C ILE A 46 -4.28 14.29 -2.23
N GLN A 47 -5.25 15.20 -2.43
CA GLN A 47 -5.03 16.64 -2.27
C GLN A 47 -4.70 17.02 -0.82
N ARG A 48 -5.42 16.44 0.15
CA ARG A 48 -5.13 16.66 1.57
C ARG A 48 -3.76 16.12 1.97
N ALA A 49 -3.37 14.95 1.47
CA ALA A 49 -2.06 14.37 1.72
C ALA A 49 -0.94 15.18 1.06
N GLN A 50 -1.15 15.63 -0.19
CA GLN A 50 -0.23 16.52 -0.90
C GLN A 50 0.00 17.84 -0.14
N ALA A 51 -1.06 18.42 0.43
CA ALA A 51 -0.93 19.62 1.26
C ALA A 51 -0.08 19.39 2.52
N GLN A 52 -0.06 18.16 3.08
CA GLN A 52 0.89 17.82 4.16
C GLN A 52 2.31 17.67 3.62
N LEU A 53 2.47 17.05 2.45
CA LEU A 53 3.77 16.83 1.80
C LEU A 53 4.49 18.13 1.41
N GLN A 54 3.73 19.18 1.12
CA GLN A 54 4.26 20.51 0.80
C GLN A 54 4.75 21.29 2.02
N LYS A 55 4.49 20.81 3.25
CA LYS A 55 4.97 21.48 4.45
C LYS A 55 6.50 21.33 4.59
N PRO A 56 7.19 22.33 5.14
CA PRO A 56 8.61 22.20 5.46
C PRO A 56 8.86 20.97 6.33
N HIS A 57 9.90 20.20 6.01
CA HIS A 57 10.30 18.99 6.75
C HIS A 57 9.23 17.89 6.84
N ALA A 58 8.23 17.88 5.95
CA ALA A 58 7.28 16.78 5.86
C ALA A 58 8.02 15.46 5.60
N SER A 59 7.81 14.46 6.45
CA SER A 59 8.41 13.13 6.29
C SER A 59 7.53 12.23 5.42
N ALA A 60 8.15 11.37 4.61
CA ALA A 60 7.41 10.39 3.82
C ALA A 60 6.56 9.47 4.71
N LEU A 61 7.05 9.13 5.90
CA LEU A 61 6.35 8.31 6.89
C LEU A 61 5.04 8.97 7.35
N ASP A 62 5.09 10.24 7.75
CA ASP A 62 3.92 10.95 8.27
C ASP A 62 2.87 11.16 7.19
N VAL A 63 3.29 11.50 5.98
CA VAL A 63 2.37 11.73 4.86
C VAL A 63 1.74 10.42 4.38
N ALA A 64 2.51 9.33 4.25
CA ALA A 64 1.97 8.04 3.80
C ALA A 64 0.95 7.49 4.80
N THR A 65 1.27 7.56 6.09
CA THR A 65 0.39 7.09 7.17
C THR A 65 -0.84 8.00 7.34
N TYR A 66 -0.69 9.32 7.15
CA TYR A 66 -1.83 10.24 7.11
C TYR A 66 -2.76 9.90 5.94
N ALA A 67 -2.24 9.74 4.72
CA ALA A 67 -3.04 9.39 3.54
C ALA A 67 -3.82 8.07 3.75
N VAL A 68 -3.17 7.04 4.27
CA VAL A 68 -3.84 5.76 4.58
C VAL A 68 -4.85 5.91 5.71
N SER A 69 -4.60 6.73 6.72
CA SER A 69 -5.60 6.97 7.77
C SER A 69 -6.86 7.64 7.24
N LEU A 70 -6.75 8.51 6.21
CA LEU A 70 -7.92 9.07 5.53
C LEU A 70 -8.68 8.02 4.70
N LEU A 71 -7.97 7.04 4.14
CA LEU A 71 -8.58 5.89 3.47
C LEU A 71 -9.29 4.98 4.47
N GLU A 72 -8.69 4.74 5.64
CA GLU A 72 -9.28 3.96 6.76
C GLU A 72 -10.50 4.63 7.39
N GLU A 73 -10.59 5.97 7.36
CA GLU A 73 -11.74 6.72 7.87
C GLU A 73 -12.90 6.74 6.87
N ASN A 74 -12.65 6.45 5.59
CA ASN A 74 -13.63 6.53 4.53
C ASN A 74 -14.33 5.17 4.28
N PRO A 75 -15.65 5.05 4.56
CA PRO A 75 -16.39 3.79 4.51
C PRO A 75 -16.49 3.15 3.12
N LEU A 76 -16.07 3.85 2.06
CA LEU A 76 -16.00 3.32 0.70
C LEU A 76 -14.93 2.23 0.52
N PHE A 77 -13.87 2.26 1.33
CA PHE A 77 -12.72 1.38 1.13
C PHE A 77 -12.66 0.26 2.16
N ASN A 78 -12.05 -0.87 1.79
CA ASN A 78 -11.89 -2.01 2.67
C ASN A 78 -10.68 -1.85 3.60
N ALA A 79 -10.73 -0.86 4.49
CA ALA A 79 -9.76 -0.66 5.55
C ALA A 79 -10.38 0.21 6.65
N GLY A 80 -10.07 -0.06 7.92
CA GLY A 80 -10.67 0.69 9.02
C GLY A 80 -12.21 0.67 8.97
N ARG A 81 -12.83 1.84 8.97
CA ARG A 81 -14.29 1.99 8.82
C ARG A 81 -14.69 1.52 7.41
N GLY A 82 -15.58 0.54 7.33
CA GLY A 82 -15.94 -0.09 6.05
C GLY A 82 -15.10 -1.32 5.68
N ALA A 83 -14.32 -1.83 6.63
CA ALA A 83 -13.67 -3.13 6.51
C ALA A 83 -14.67 -4.28 6.33
N VAL A 84 -14.25 -5.28 5.56
CA VAL A 84 -15.02 -6.52 5.37
C VAL A 84 -15.12 -7.35 6.64
N PHE A 85 -16.08 -8.29 6.66
CA PHE A 85 -16.35 -9.18 7.78
C PHE A 85 -15.68 -10.54 7.61
N THR A 86 -15.27 -11.15 8.72
CA THR A 86 -14.93 -12.58 8.80
C THR A 86 -16.19 -13.44 8.70
N THR A 87 -16.03 -14.77 8.59
CA THR A 87 -17.18 -15.71 8.65
C THR A 87 -17.99 -15.61 9.94
N GLU A 88 -17.40 -15.10 11.03
CA GLU A 88 -18.05 -14.94 12.33
C GLU A 88 -18.73 -13.56 12.49
N GLY A 89 -18.77 -12.73 11.45
CA GLY A 89 -19.36 -11.39 11.54
C GLY A 89 -18.53 -10.43 12.40
N THR A 90 -17.22 -10.66 12.49
CA THR A 90 -16.26 -9.78 13.19
C THR A 90 -15.31 -9.11 12.20
N HIS A 91 -14.53 -8.13 12.66
CA HIS A 91 -13.49 -7.48 11.85
C HIS A 91 -12.10 -7.83 12.39
N GLU A 92 -11.16 -8.07 11.47
CA GLU A 92 -9.75 -8.32 11.80
C GLU A 92 -8.88 -7.56 10.83
N LEU A 93 -8.37 -6.42 11.26
CA LEU A 93 -7.67 -5.47 10.40
C LEU A 93 -6.17 -5.76 10.37
N GLU A 94 -5.55 -5.40 9.25
CA GLU A 94 -4.12 -5.59 9.01
C GLU A 94 -3.54 -4.29 8.44
N ALA A 95 -2.36 -3.88 8.87
CA ALA A 95 -1.67 -2.73 8.32
C ALA A 95 -0.15 -2.87 8.40
N SER A 96 0.55 -2.13 7.55
CA SER A 96 2.01 -2.14 7.50
C SER A 96 2.59 -0.81 7.03
N VAL A 97 3.84 -0.60 7.39
CA VAL A 97 4.62 0.55 6.96
C VAL A 97 6.06 0.16 6.71
N MET A 98 6.69 0.70 5.67
CA MET A 98 8.11 0.52 5.41
C MET A 98 8.74 1.79 4.86
N VAL A 99 9.92 2.13 5.37
CA VAL A 99 10.76 3.25 4.93
C VAL A 99 12.04 2.75 4.27
N SER A 100 12.52 3.45 3.24
CA SER A 100 13.73 3.03 2.52
C SER A 100 15.00 3.10 3.38
N THR A 101 15.05 4.06 4.33
CA THR A 101 16.16 4.32 5.25
C THR A 101 15.72 5.12 6.49
N GLY A 102 16.66 5.41 7.40
CA GLY A 102 16.49 6.35 8.51
C GLY A 102 16.09 5.73 9.85
N TYR A 103 15.79 4.43 9.87
CA TYR A 103 15.29 3.72 11.05
C TYR A 103 16.05 2.40 11.27
N ARG A 104 16.20 1.97 12.53
CA ARG A 104 16.84 0.68 12.92
C ARG A 104 16.09 -0.49 12.29
N LYS A 105 14.77 -0.50 12.46
CA LYS A 105 13.85 -1.37 11.71
C LYS A 105 13.27 -0.55 10.57
N ARG A 106 13.26 -1.11 9.37
CA ARG A 106 12.74 -0.38 8.20
C ARG A 106 11.30 -0.68 7.87
N GLY A 107 10.75 -1.80 8.34
CA GLY A 107 9.38 -2.19 8.03
C GLY A 107 8.72 -2.94 9.17
N VAL A 108 7.45 -2.67 9.39
CA VAL A 108 6.63 -3.32 10.41
C VAL A 108 5.23 -3.66 9.90
N GLY A 109 4.57 -4.61 10.54
CA GLY A 109 3.19 -5.01 10.28
C GLY A 109 2.42 -5.31 11.57
N VAL A 110 1.14 -4.96 11.59
CA VAL A 110 0.19 -5.29 12.66
C VAL A 110 -0.96 -6.08 12.06
N MET A 111 -1.41 -7.12 12.77
CA MET A 111 -2.33 -8.13 12.24
C MET A 111 -3.46 -8.39 13.23
N LYS A 112 -4.63 -8.81 12.72
CA LYS A 112 -5.80 -9.14 13.55
C LYS A 112 -6.15 -8.03 14.55
N VAL A 113 -5.98 -6.78 14.15
CA VAL A 113 -6.29 -5.61 14.97
C VAL A 113 -7.80 -5.44 15.02
N ARG A 114 -8.38 -5.30 16.22
CA ARG A 114 -9.84 -5.24 16.40
C ARG A 114 -10.35 -3.98 17.06
N THR A 115 -9.47 -3.18 17.65
CA THR A 115 -9.88 -2.05 18.52
C THR A 115 -9.23 -0.72 18.15
N ALA A 116 -8.11 -0.72 17.40
CA ALA A 116 -7.49 0.52 16.96
C ALA A 116 -8.35 1.16 15.86
N LYS A 117 -8.75 2.43 16.05
CA LYS A 117 -9.53 3.16 15.03
C LYS A 117 -8.82 3.22 13.68
N SER A 118 -7.49 3.36 13.73
CA SER A 118 -6.61 3.48 12.57
C SER A 118 -5.42 2.51 12.72
N PRO A 119 -5.53 1.29 12.16
CA PRO A 119 -4.45 0.31 12.17
C PRO A 119 -3.12 0.84 11.61
N ILE A 120 -3.14 1.72 10.61
CA ILE A 120 -1.89 2.28 10.07
C ILE A 120 -1.18 3.20 11.07
N LYS A 121 -1.91 3.94 11.91
CA LYS A 121 -1.30 4.75 12.98
C LYS A 121 -0.66 3.87 14.03
N LEU A 122 -1.25 2.71 14.33
CA LEU A 122 -0.63 1.70 15.20
C LEU A 122 0.67 1.12 14.59
N ALA A 123 0.67 0.80 13.30
CA ALA A 123 1.88 0.36 12.60
C ALA A 123 2.98 1.45 12.60
N ARG A 124 2.62 2.72 12.36
CA ARG A 124 3.55 3.86 12.46
C ARG A 124 4.15 3.97 13.86
N GLU A 125 3.33 3.90 14.89
CA GLU A 125 3.78 4.00 16.28
C GLU A 125 4.73 2.86 16.66
N MET A 126 4.46 1.65 16.16
CA MET A 126 5.34 0.49 16.33
C MET A 126 6.72 0.68 15.66
N LEU A 127 6.77 1.35 14.51
CA LEU A 127 8.02 1.70 13.84
C LEU A 127 8.80 2.73 14.68
N LEU A 128 8.15 3.82 15.08
CA LEU A 128 8.77 4.92 15.85
C LEU A 128 9.31 4.47 17.20
N ARG A 129 8.52 3.67 17.95
CA ARG A 129 8.96 3.13 19.25
C ARG A 129 10.11 2.15 19.12
N GLY A 130 10.29 1.56 17.95
CA GLY A 130 11.46 0.75 17.62
C GLY A 130 12.79 1.49 17.73
N GLU A 131 12.78 2.82 17.67
CA GLU A 131 13.99 3.65 17.78
C GLU A 131 14.36 3.98 19.23
N LEU A 132 13.44 3.84 20.19
CA LEU A 132 13.71 4.07 21.61
C LEU A 132 14.67 3.01 22.15
N ASP A 133 15.51 3.38 23.11
CA ASP A 133 16.52 2.46 23.67
C ASP A 133 15.93 1.34 24.52
N ASP A 134 14.78 1.56 25.15
CA ASP A 134 13.97 0.53 25.81
C ASP A 134 12.95 -0.13 24.87
N GLY A 135 12.87 0.36 23.63
CA GLY A 135 11.95 -0.12 22.61
C GLY A 135 10.50 0.28 22.72
N GLY A 136 10.06 0.97 23.78
CA GLY A 136 8.65 1.19 24.06
C GLY A 136 7.76 -0.06 23.98
N GLY A 137 8.34 -1.26 24.16
CA GLY A 137 7.70 -2.57 23.99
C GLY A 137 7.73 -3.18 22.57
N ALA A 138 8.39 -2.55 21.59
CA ALA A 138 8.41 -2.95 20.18
C ALA A 138 9.80 -3.14 19.54
N HIS A 139 10.92 -2.78 20.19
CA HIS A 139 12.29 -2.72 19.61
C HIS A 139 12.66 -3.87 18.66
N ALA A 140 12.46 -5.12 19.09
CA ALA A 140 12.90 -6.31 18.36
C ALA A 140 11.83 -6.93 17.44
N HIS A 141 10.69 -6.26 17.26
CA HIS A 141 9.53 -6.83 16.57
C HIS A 141 9.26 -6.09 15.27
N ASN A 142 9.20 -6.84 14.16
CA ASN A 142 8.72 -6.35 12.88
C ASN A 142 7.23 -6.65 12.69
N GLN A 143 6.70 -7.69 13.34
CA GLN A 143 5.30 -8.07 13.20
C GLN A 143 4.70 -8.38 14.57
N LEU A 144 3.48 -7.89 14.81
CA LEU A 144 2.68 -8.15 16.01
C LEU A 144 1.24 -8.49 15.60
N GLU A 145 0.56 -9.29 16.41
CA GLU A 145 -0.80 -9.73 16.10
C GLU A 145 -1.76 -9.66 17.29
N GLY A 146 -3.04 -9.51 16.96
CA GLY A 146 -4.17 -9.80 17.84
C GLY A 146 -4.17 -8.95 19.10
N GLU A 147 -4.32 -9.62 20.25
CA GLU A 147 -4.51 -8.95 21.53
C GLU A 147 -3.31 -8.10 21.96
N THR A 148 -2.11 -8.48 21.51
CA THR A 148 -0.91 -7.66 21.75
C THR A 148 -1.04 -6.30 21.07
N CYS A 149 -1.54 -6.26 19.84
CA CYS A 149 -1.79 -5.00 19.13
C CYS A 149 -2.86 -4.15 19.83
N ASN A 150 -3.96 -4.76 20.28
CA ASN A 150 -5.03 -4.07 21.00
C ASN A 150 -4.52 -3.43 22.30
N ARG A 151 -3.78 -4.19 23.09
CA ARG A 151 -3.18 -3.71 24.34
C ARG A 151 -2.18 -2.59 24.09
N LEU A 152 -1.29 -2.74 23.11
CA LEU A 152 -0.28 -1.71 22.79
C LEU A 152 -0.93 -0.44 22.25
N ASN A 153 -2.01 -0.54 21.47
CA ASN A 153 -2.78 0.63 21.05
C ASN A 153 -3.21 1.50 22.24
N GLN A 154 -3.73 0.87 23.29
CA GLN A 154 -4.13 1.56 24.52
C GLN A 154 -2.92 2.12 25.28
N VAL A 155 -1.87 1.31 25.49
CA VAL A 155 -0.66 1.72 26.22
C VAL A 155 0.04 2.89 25.53
N TRP A 156 0.02 2.93 24.19
CA TRP A 156 0.62 4.00 23.41
C TRP A 156 -0.28 5.23 23.24
N GLY A 157 -1.48 5.21 23.82
CA GLY A 157 -2.40 6.35 23.80
C GLY A 157 -3.07 6.61 22.45
N LEU A 158 -3.16 5.60 21.58
CA LEU A 158 -3.87 5.69 20.32
C LEU A 158 -5.37 5.49 20.53
N GLU A 159 -6.20 6.10 19.66
CA GLU A 159 -7.65 6.04 19.78
C GLU A 159 -8.18 4.60 19.61
N SER A 160 -8.85 4.10 20.64
CA SER A 160 -9.60 2.84 20.60
C SER A 160 -11.07 3.08 20.33
N VAL A 161 -11.68 2.21 19.53
CA VAL A 161 -13.10 2.23 19.17
C VAL A 161 -13.77 0.91 19.50
N LYS A 162 -15.09 0.95 19.64
CA LYS A 162 -15.90 -0.26 19.73
C LYS A 162 -16.02 -0.94 18.36
N PRO A 163 -16.28 -2.26 18.30
CA PRO A 163 -16.40 -2.98 17.03
C PRO A 163 -17.39 -2.37 16.05
N SER A 164 -18.52 -1.81 16.52
CA SER A 164 -19.55 -1.18 15.68
C SER A 164 -19.04 -0.01 14.83
N TYR A 165 -17.90 0.60 15.17
CA TYR A 165 -17.29 1.67 14.38
C TYR A 165 -16.91 1.21 12.98
N PHE A 166 -16.47 -0.04 12.82
CA PHE A 166 -16.01 -0.57 11.53
C PHE A 166 -17.16 -0.96 10.61
N TRP A 167 -18.38 -1.04 11.13
CA TRP A 167 -19.55 -1.50 10.40
C TRP A 167 -20.02 -0.46 9.38
N THR A 168 -20.44 -0.97 8.22
CA THR A 168 -21.28 -0.25 7.27
C THR A 168 -22.35 -1.20 6.77
N ARG A 169 -23.51 -0.66 6.38
CA ARG A 169 -24.62 -1.50 5.92
C ARG A 169 -24.22 -2.35 4.71
N ARG A 170 -23.61 -1.73 3.69
CA ARG A 170 -23.19 -2.41 2.46
C ARG A 170 -22.26 -3.60 2.73
N ARG A 171 -21.30 -3.47 3.66
CA ARG A 171 -20.39 -4.57 4.01
C ARG A 171 -21.08 -5.70 4.77
N TRP A 172 -22.05 -5.37 5.60
CA TRP A 172 -22.85 -6.37 6.29
C TRP A 172 -23.71 -7.16 5.30
N ASP A 173 -24.35 -6.48 4.36
CA ASP A 173 -25.16 -7.13 3.33
C ASP A 173 -24.27 -8.03 2.45
N GLU A 174 -23.10 -7.55 2.06
CA GLU A 174 -22.10 -8.31 1.31
C GLU A 174 -21.70 -9.61 2.04
N HIS A 175 -21.39 -9.52 3.33
CA HIS A 175 -21.08 -10.65 4.20
C HIS A 175 -22.24 -11.66 4.26
N ARG A 176 -23.47 -11.16 4.43
CA ARG A 176 -24.67 -11.98 4.59
C ARG A 176 -25.06 -12.69 3.30
N ILE A 177 -25.05 -11.97 2.18
CA ILE A 177 -25.27 -12.50 0.83
C ILE A 177 -24.22 -13.58 0.53
N GLY A 178 -22.94 -13.32 0.80
CA GLY A 178 -21.86 -14.27 0.57
C GLY A 178 -21.96 -15.58 1.38
N LEU A 179 -22.76 -15.60 2.45
CA LEU A 179 -23.04 -16.77 3.28
C LEU A 179 -24.45 -17.36 3.04
N GLY A 180 -25.22 -16.80 2.10
CA GLY A 180 -26.60 -17.23 1.85
C GLY A 180 -27.56 -16.98 3.02
N LEU A 181 -27.30 -15.95 3.83
CA LEU A 181 -28.09 -15.59 5.00
C LEU A 181 -28.93 -14.31 4.77
N PRO A 182 -30.00 -14.08 5.57
CA PRO A 182 -30.81 -12.86 5.49
C PRO A 182 -30.00 -11.58 5.74
N HIS A 183 -30.39 -10.47 5.10
CA HIS A 183 -29.65 -9.19 5.13
C HIS A 183 -30.57 -7.95 5.25
N ASP A 184 -31.56 -8.04 6.15
CA ASP A 184 -32.52 -6.96 6.42
C ASP A 184 -32.04 -5.96 7.50
N ASP A 185 -32.79 -4.86 7.65
CA ASP A 185 -32.52 -3.79 8.62
C ASP A 185 -32.43 -4.26 10.06
N ASP A 186 -33.27 -5.23 10.43
CA ASP A 186 -33.33 -5.75 11.79
C ASP A 186 -32.09 -6.58 12.09
N THR A 187 -31.63 -7.41 11.15
CA THR A 187 -30.37 -8.15 11.30
C THR A 187 -29.18 -7.19 11.44
N TYR A 188 -29.09 -6.15 10.61
CA TYR A 188 -28.00 -5.18 10.69
C TYR A 188 -27.99 -4.47 12.06
N ARG A 189 -29.13 -3.90 12.49
CA ARG A 189 -29.22 -3.17 13.77
C ARG A 189 -28.94 -4.08 14.96
N LYS A 190 -29.49 -5.29 14.96
CA LYS A 190 -29.31 -6.28 16.02
C LYS A 190 -27.84 -6.68 16.15
N HIS A 191 -27.21 -7.11 15.05
CA HIS A 191 -25.83 -7.59 15.10
C HIS A 191 -24.82 -6.48 15.39
N LYS A 192 -25.04 -5.27 14.87
CA LYS A 192 -24.20 -4.11 15.19
C LYS A 192 -24.22 -3.77 16.67
N ARG A 193 -25.39 -3.84 17.34
CA ARG A 193 -25.51 -3.62 18.80
C ARG A 193 -24.84 -4.74 19.60
N LEU A 194 -25.04 -5.99 19.18
CA LEU A 194 -24.40 -7.15 19.82
C LEU A 194 -22.87 -7.09 19.74
N ALA A 195 -22.31 -6.56 18.64
CA ALA A 195 -20.87 -6.38 18.49
C ALA A 195 -20.26 -5.47 19.56
N ASP A 196 -21.04 -4.54 20.12
CA ASP A 196 -20.63 -3.64 21.20
C ASP A 196 -20.93 -4.19 22.61
N GLY A 197 -21.42 -5.43 22.71
CA GLY A 197 -21.82 -6.05 23.98
C GLY A 197 -23.12 -5.48 24.56
N VAL A 198 -23.92 -4.75 23.76
CA VAL A 198 -25.22 -4.22 24.19
C VAL A 198 -26.29 -5.29 23.98
N ALA A 199 -26.99 -5.66 25.06
CA ALA A 199 -28.10 -6.61 24.99
C ALA A 199 -29.20 -6.11 24.04
N PRO A 200 -29.91 -7.00 23.32
CA PRO A 200 -31.09 -6.60 22.56
C PRO A 200 -32.18 -6.16 23.54
N LEU A 201 -32.37 -4.84 23.69
CA LEU A 201 -33.51 -4.30 24.43
C LEU A 201 -34.80 -4.67 23.69
N ALA A 202 -35.83 -5.00 24.47
CA ALA A 202 -37.21 -5.07 23.99
C ALA A 202 -37.63 -3.70 23.45
N GLU A 203 -38.42 -3.73 22.37
CA GLU A 203 -39.07 -2.63 21.66
C GLU A 203 -38.99 -1.26 22.36
N GLU A 204 -38.11 -0.35 21.90
CA GLU A 204 -38.33 1.08 22.07
C GLU A 204 -37.52 1.99 21.12
N ASP A 205 -38.23 3.07 20.78
CA ASP A 205 -38.04 4.30 20.01
C ASP A 205 -36.91 4.45 18.97
N VAL A 206 -37.34 4.61 17.71
CA VAL A 206 -36.52 4.71 16.48
C VAL A 206 -35.97 6.13 16.27
N SER A 207 -36.00 6.99 17.29
CA SER A 207 -35.86 8.44 17.14
C SER A 207 -34.42 8.99 17.22
N GLN A 208 -33.41 8.15 17.44
CA GLN A 208 -31.99 8.57 17.42
C GLN A 208 -31.12 7.61 16.60
N VAL A 209 -31.32 7.59 15.29
CA VAL A 209 -30.40 6.94 14.36
C VAL A 209 -29.61 8.02 13.65
N ASP A 210 -28.30 8.06 13.89
CA ASP A 210 -27.34 8.91 13.20
C ASP A 210 -27.39 8.57 11.71
N SER A 211 -28.21 9.32 10.95
CA SER A 211 -28.45 9.15 9.53
C SER A 211 -27.22 9.63 8.75
N GLN A 212 -26.10 8.92 8.87
CA GLN A 212 -24.96 9.14 8.00
C GLN A 212 -25.23 8.46 6.66
N ALA A 213 -24.93 9.16 5.56
CA ALA A 213 -25.19 8.81 4.15
C ALA A 213 -24.65 7.45 3.66
N TRP A 214 -24.14 6.60 4.55
CA TRP A 214 -23.49 5.32 4.29
C TRP A 214 -24.32 4.11 4.76
N ASP A 215 -25.42 4.34 5.47
CA ASP A 215 -26.45 3.34 5.77
C ASP A 215 -27.52 3.37 4.66
N ASP A 216 -27.08 3.10 3.43
CA ASP A 216 -27.96 3.01 2.27
C ASP A 216 -28.45 1.56 2.10
N PRO A 217 -29.72 1.25 2.41
CA PRO A 217 -30.28 -0.11 2.29
C PRO A 217 -30.62 -0.49 0.84
N SER A 218 -30.40 0.41 -0.14
CA SER A 218 -30.76 0.16 -1.54
C SER A 218 -29.71 -0.66 -2.31
N TRP A 219 -28.55 -0.95 -1.71
CA TRP A 219 -27.53 -1.77 -2.34
C TRP A 219 -28.00 -3.22 -2.46
N ASN A 220 -28.05 -3.72 -3.69
CA ASN A 220 -28.65 -5.01 -4.04
C ASN A 220 -27.63 -6.08 -4.46
N GLY A 221 -26.34 -5.85 -4.21
CA GLY A 221 -25.26 -6.78 -4.58
C GLY A 221 -24.66 -6.57 -5.98
N ASN A 222 -25.27 -5.76 -6.85
CA ASN A 222 -24.81 -5.63 -8.23
C ASN A 222 -23.69 -4.58 -8.40
N ASP A 223 -23.66 -3.55 -7.54
CA ASP A 223 -22.62 -2.52 -7.59
C ASP A 223 -21.32 -3.01 -6.95
N TYR A 224 -20.19 -2.71 -7.60
CA TYR A 224 -18.88 -3.06 -7.11
C TYR A 224 -18.56 -2.39 -5.76
N LEU A 225 -18.23 -3.21 -4.77
CA LEU A 225 -17.60 -2.78 -3.52
C LEU A 225 -16.12 -3.12 -3.56
N PRO A 226 -15.20 -2.16 -3.32
CA PRO A 226 -13.78 -2.41 -3.22
C PRO A 226 -13.48 -3.54 -2.24
N GLN A 227 -13.02 -4.67 -2.75
CA GLN A 227 -12.56 -5.80 -1.94
C GLN A 227 -11.09 -5.63 -1.55
N GLY A 228 -10.37 -4.80 -2.31
CA GLY A 228 -8.93 -4.65 -2.21
C GLY A 228 -8.48 -3.77 -1.05
N THR A 229 -7.23 -4.01 -0.65
CA THR A 229 -6.42 -3.22 0.27
C THR A 229 -6.31 -1.75 -0.19
N VAL A 230 -6.10 -0.84 0.77
CA VAL A 230 -5.74 0.56 0.49
C VAL A 230 -4.26 0.81 0.78
N GLY A 231 -3.66 1.80 0.14
CA GLY A 231 -2.27 2.11 0.38
C GLY A 231 -1.80 3.42 -0.22
N ALA A 232 -0.64 3.87 0.26
CA ALA A 232 0.03 5.08 -0.17
C ALA A 232 1.53 4.85 -0.30
N VAL A 233 2.13 5.45 -1.32
CA VAL A 233 3.58 5.52 -1.49
C VAL A 233 3.96 7.00 -1.62
N VAL A 234 4.92 7.42 -0.79
CA VAL A 234 5.36 8.82 -0.70
C VAL A 234 6.88 8.90 -0.84
N LEU A 235 7.33 9.88 -1.61
CA LEU A 235 8.69 10.38 -1.68
C LEU A 235 8.73 11.77 -1.06
N ASP A 236 9.55 11.96 -0.03
CA ASP A 236 9.75 13.29 0.56
C ASP A 236 10.93 14.06 -0.06
N SER A 237 11.07 15.32 0.36
CA SER A 237 12.11 16.23 -0.13
C SER A 237 13.54 15.81 0.24
N SER A 238 13.70 14.93 1.23
CA SER A 238 14.99 14.37 1.63
C SER A 238 15.41 13.17 0.76
N GLY A 239 14.49 12.66 -0.07
CA GLY A 239 14.71 11.47 -0.89
C GLY A 239 14.40 10.16 -0.16
N VAL A 240 13.70 10.21 0.98
CA VAL A 240 13.20 9.01 1.66
C VAL A 240 11.89 8.58 1.02
N LEU A 241 11.79 7.29 0.73
CA LEU A 241 10.54 6.66 0.30
C LEU A 241 9.88 5.96 1.48
N CYS A 242 8.57 6.09 1.59
CA CYS A 242 7.74 5.34 2.52
C CYS A 242 6.56 4.71 1.78
N VAL A 243 6.25 3.46 2.13
CA VAL A 243 4.97 2.81 1.82
C VAL A 243 4.17 2.62 3.10
N ALA A 244 2.86 2.82 3.01
CA ALA A 244 1.88 2.48 4.03
C ALA A 244 0.73 1.70 3.38
N THR A 245 0.27 0.61 3.99
CA THR A 245 -0.76 -0.28 3.43
C THR A 245 -1.71 -0.75 4.54
N SER A 246 -3.02 -0.81 4.29
CA SER A 246 -4.03 -1.21 5.27
C SER A 246 -5.21 -1.97 4.63
N THR A 247 -5.80 -2.93 5.34
CA THR A 247 -6.90 -3.75 4.83
C THR A 247 -7.81 -4.33 5.92
N GLY A 248 -9.07 -4.59 5.58
CA GLY A 248 -9.94 -5.51 6.35
C GLY A 248 -9.72 -6.99 6.01
N GLY A 249 -8.98 -7.28 4.94
CA GLY A 249 -8.76 -8.62 4.42
C GLY A 249 -9.79 -9.00 3.36
N LEU A 250 -10.27 -10.25 3.40
CA LEU A 250 -11.22 -10.80 2.43
C LEU A 250 -12.58 -11.01 3.09
N THR A 251 -13.67 -10.65 2.39
CA THR A 251 -15.03 -10.92 2.85
C THR A 251 -15.22 -12.41 3.11
N ASN A 252 -15.76 -12.74 4.28
CA ASN A 252 -15.92 -14.12 4.75
C ASN A 252 -14.59 -14.88 4.88
N LYS A 253 -13.48 -14.17 5.16
CA LYS A 253 -12.26 -14.85 5.60
C LYS A 253 -12.52 -15.61 6.89
N LEU A 254 -11.87 -16.77 7.05
CA LEU A 254 -11.80 -17.42 8.35
C LEU A 254 -11.12 -16.47 9.35
N PRO A 255 -11.64 -16.33 10.58
CA PRO A 255 -10.95 -15.62 11.65
C PRO A 255 -9.52 -16.15 11.80
N GLY A 256 -8.57 -15.23 11.91
CA GLY A 256 -7.15 -15.54 11.97
C GLY A 256 -6.43 -15.61 10.62
N ARG A 257 -7.15 -15.51 9.48
CA ARG A 257 -6.50 -15.41 8.16
C ARG A 257 -5.74 -14.08 8.06
N ILE A 258 -4.46 -14.18 7.72
CA ILE A 258 -3.55 -13.05 7.50
C ILE A 258 -3.18 -12.99 6.01
N GLY A 259 -3.27 -11.80 5.40
CA GLY A 259 -2.96 -11.58 3.99
C GLY A 259 -1.53 -11.10 3.72
N ASP A 260 -1.37 -10.53 2.54
CA ASP A 260 -0.13 -9.94 2.04
C ASP A 260 0.18 -8.58 2.67
N THR A 261 -0.85 -7.82 3.04
CA THR A 261 -0.75 -6.44 3.53
C THR A 261 0.22 -6.29 4.72
N PRO A 262 0.16 -7.11 5.77
CA PRO A 262 1.09 -7.00 6.90
C PRO A 262 2.37 -7.83 6.71
N THR A 263 2.53 -8.53 5.57
CA THR A 263 3.62 -9.47 5.31
C THR A 263 4.73 -8.83 4.48
N LEU A 264 5.91 -8.66 5.08
CA LEU A 264 7.05 -8.00 4.43
C LEU A 264 7.39 -8.66 3.09
N GLY A 265 7.45 -7.83 2.04
CA GLY A 265 7.83 -8.27 0.69
C GLY A 265 6.70 -8.87 -0.13
N ALA A 266 5.55 -9.16 0.47
CA ALA A 266 4.35 -9.58 -0.27
C ALA A 266 3.57 -8.34 -0.74
N GLY A 267 2.79 -7.72 0.15
CA GLY A 267 1.91 -6.59 -0.16
C GLY A 267 2.59 -5.22 -0.14
N PHE A 268 3.76 -5.10 0.48
CA PHE A 268 4.47 -3.82 0.58
C PHE A 268 5.99 -4.02 0.60
N TRP A 269 6.72 -3.03 0.09
CA TRP A 269 8.18 -2.99 0.15
C TRP A 269 8.72 -1.58 -0.03
N ALA A 270 9.79 -1.22 0.68
CA ALA A 270 10.62 -0.04 0.41
C ALA A 270 12.10 -0.35 0.63
N GLU A 271 12.96 0.04 -0.29
CA GLU A 271 14.41 -0.10 -0.14
C GLU A 271 15.19 0.93 -0.96
N GLN A 272 16.47 1.09 -0.66
CA GLN A 272 17.39 1.94 -1.43
C GLN A 272 18.78 1.32 -1.56
N TRP A 273 19.48 1.66 -2.63
CA TRP A 273 20.82 1.18 -2.95
C TRP A 273 21.60 2.21 -3.80
N GLN A 274 22.91 2.01 -3.90
CA GLN A 274 23.75 2.72 -4.88
C GLN A 274 24.07 1.78 -6.04
N GLU A 275 23.93 2.28 -7.27
CA GLU A 275 24.34 1.59 -8.48
C GLU A 275 25.67 2.15 -8.95
N ARG A 276 26.66 1.29 -9.18
CA ARG A 276 27.89 1.69 -9.85
C ARG A 276 27.59 1.89 -11.34
N LYS A 277 28.04 2.99 -11.93
CA LYS A 277 28.03 3.08 -13.40
C LYS A 277 28.90 1.94 -13.97
N PRO A 278 28.45 1.29 -15.06
CA PRO A 278 29.34 0.43 -15.83
C PRO A 278 30.57 1.26 -16.21
N GLN A 279 31.75 0.74 -15.90
CA GLN A 279 32.98 1.34 -16.39
C GLN A 279 32.92 1.19 -17.91
N GLU A 280 32.83 2.30 -18.65
CA GLU A 280 33.15 2.26 -20.07
C GLU A 280 34.61 1.87 -20.14
N ASP A 281 34.89 0.64 -20.56
CA ASP A 281 36.23 0.21 -20.95
C ASP A 281 36.60 1.03 -22.20
N ASN A 282 37.02 2.27 -21.99
CA ASN A 282 37.79 3.03 -22.97
C ASN A 282 39.20 2.43 -23.02
N LEU A 283 39.28 1.18 -23.47
CA LEU A 283 40.53 0.62 -23.96
C LEU A 283 40.79 1.33 -25.30
N PRO A 284 41.86 2.13 -25.44
CA PRO A 284 42.30 2.53 -26.76
C PRO A 284 42.66 1.26 -27.53
N THR A 285 41.82 0.88 -28.49
CA THR A 285 42.10 -0.20 -29.44
C THR A 285 43.23 0.25 -30.37
N SER A 286 44.44 0.19 -29.87
CA SER A 286 45.67 0.36 -30.63
C SER A 286 46.68 -0.65 -30.08
N TRP A 287 46.83 -1.77 -30.79
CA TRP A 287 47.84 -2.80 -30.54
C TRP A 287 49.27 -2.24 -30.45
N LEU A 288 49.51 -1.02 -30.94
CA LEU A 288 50.79 -0.30 -30.84
C LEU A 288 51.14 0.15 -29.42
N GLN A 289 50.16 0.32 -28.52
CA GLN A 289 50.40 0.75 -27.14
C GLN A 289 50.87 -0.39 -26.22
N ALA A 290 50.66 -1.65 -26.61
CA ALA A 290 51.11 -2.83 -25.87
C ALA A 290 52.62 -3.12 -26.01
N CYS A 291 53.32 -2.43 -26.91
CA CYS A 291 54.71 -2.71 -27.27
C CYS A 291 55.70 -1.60 -26.89
N LEU A 292 55.28 -0.56 -26.16
CA LEU A 292 56.18 0.51 -25.71
C LEU A 292 56.58 0.29 -24.24
N PRO A 293 57.88 0.09 -23.93
CA PRO A 293 58.34 0.08 -22.57
C PRO A 293 58.45 1.51 -22.03
N ASN A 294 57.82 1.73 -20.87
CA ASN A 294 58.04 2.78 -19.87
C ASN A 294 57.26 4.11 -19.96
N LEU A 295 57.07 4.65 -18.74
CA LEU A 295 56.81 6.07 -18.37
C LEU A 295 55.34 6.52 -18.21
N THR A 296 54.52 5.77 -17.48
CA THR A 296 53.40 6.40 -16.73
C THR A 296 53.61 6.19 -15.24
N ASN A 297 54.19 7.20 -14.61
CA ASN A 297 54.20 7.34 -13.17
C ASN A 297 52.77 7.31 -12.64
N TYR A 298 52.62 6.61 -11.52
CA TYR A 298 51.51 6.64 -10.59
C TYR A 298 50.85 8.03 -10.47
N THR A 299 49.72 8.19 -11.14
CA THR A 299 48.61 8.98 -10.60
C THR A 299 47.38 8.09 -10.71
N ALA A 300 47.15 7.29 -9.66
CA ALA A 300 45.80 6.80 -9.40
C ALA A 300 44.97 8.06 -9.07
N LEU A 301 44.36 8.64 -10.09
CA LEU A 301 43.22 9.51 -9.89
C LEU A 301 42.16 8.59 -9.27
N ASP A 302 41.98 8.70 -7.96
CA ASP A 302 40.84 8.14 -7.21
C ASP A 302 39.56 8.87 -7.67
N ILE A 303 39.19 8.72 -8.94
CA ILE A 303 37.85 9.03 -9.41
C ILE A 303 37.02 7.85 -8.91
N ALA A 304 36.45 8.02 -7.72
CA ALA A 304 35.44 7.11 -7.21
C ALA A 304 34.41 6.90 -8.34
N PRO A 305 34.11 5.65 -8.72
CA PRO A 305 33.22 5.38 -9.83
C PRO A 305 31.89 6.10 -9.57
N GLU A 306 31.45 6.91 -10.55
CA GLU A 306 30.21 7.65 -10.44
C GLU A 306 29.08 6.66 -10.11
N SER A 307 28.45 6.84 -8.95
CA SER A 307 27.36 5.99 -8.48
C SER A 307 26.03 6.73 -8.57
N THR A 308 25.00 6.09 -9.08
CA THR A 308 23.64 6.63 -9.10
C THR A 308 22.89 6.10 -7.88
N PHE A 309 22.34 7.00 -7.08
CA PHE A 309 21.45 6.62 -5.98
C PHE A 309 20.10 6.16 -6.54
N ARG A 310 19.58 5.03 -6.05
CA ARG A 310 18.25 4.53 -6.41
C ARG A 310 17.48 4.11 -5.17
N ALA A 311 16.19 4.37 -5.18
CA ALA A 311 15.27 3.89 -4.16
C ALA A 311 13.92 3.52 -4.78
N VAL A 312 13.24 2.54 -4.19
CA VAL A 312 11.91 2.12 -4.62
C VAL A 312 11.01 1.90 -3.42
N ALA A 313 9.73 2.20 -3.58
CA ALA A 313 8.69 1.79 -2.65
C ALA A 313 7.41 1.42 -3.40
N MET A 314 6.67 0.44 -2.90
CA MET A 314 5.49 -0.13 -3.57
C MET A 314 4.46 -0.62 -2.57
N SER A 315 3.18 -0.40 -2.90
CA SER A 315 2.00 -0.93 -2.21
C SER A 315 1.17 -1.77 -3.17
N GLY A 316 0.80 -2.97 -2.73
CA GLY A 316 0.04 -3.96 -3.47
C GLY A 316 -1.42 -4.07 -3.02
N THR A 317 -2.27 -4.54 -3.93
CA THR A 317 -3.66 -4.89 -3.66
C THR A 317 -4.12 -6.00 -4.60
N GLY A 318 -4.90 -6.96 -4.10
CA GLY A 318 -5.48 -8.02 -4.91
C GLY A 318 -5.70 -9.30 -4.12
N ASN A 319 -5.56 -10.45 -4.78
CA ASN A 319 -5.58 -11.75 -4.13
C ASN A 319 -4.32 -11.94 -3.27
N GLY A 320 -4.47 -11.71 -1.96
CA GLY A 320 -3.33 -11.74 -1.03
C GLY A 320 -2.53 -13.04 -1.03
N ASP A 321 -3.16 -14.19 -1.26
CA ASP A 321 -2.48 -15.48 -1.27
C ASP A 321 -1.50 -15.58 -2.46
N SER A 322 -1.85 -14.99 -3.60
CA SER A 322 -0.96 -14.89 -4.77
C SER A 322 0.21 -13.92 -4.53
N PHE A 323 -0.05 -12.81 -3.83
CA PHE A 323 1.00 -11.87 -3.42
C PHE A 323 1.99 -12.52 -2.44
N LEU A 324 1.49 -13.30 -1.47
CA LEU A 324 2.30 -14.08 -0.54
C LEU A 324 3.15 -15.11 -1.27
N ARG A 325 2.54 -15.91 -2.15
CA ARG A 325 3.24 -16.97 -2.89
C ARG A 325 4.37 -16.45 -3.78
N THR A 326 4.21 -15.27 -4.36
CA THR A 326 5.19 -14.68 -5.30
C THR A 326 6.13 -13.65 -4.65
N ASN A 327 5.92 -13.30 -3.36
CA ASN A 327 6.56 -12.15 -2.73
C ASN A 327 6.50 -10.91 -3.65
N ALA A 328 5.31 -10.59 -4.15
CA ALA A 328 5.13 -9.74 -5.32
C ALA A 328 5.88 -8.39 -5.25
N ALA A 329 5.72 -7.63 -4.16
CA ALA A 329 6.38 -6.34 -3.99
C ALA A 329 7.91 -6.47 -3.94
N ARG A 330 8.43 -7.43 -3.18
CA ARG A 330 9.88 -7.67 -3.10
C ARG A 330 10.45 -8.14 -4.44
N THR A 331 9.73 -8.98 -5.17
CA THR A 331 10.11 -9.50 -6.47
C THR A 331 10.21 -8.39 -7.51
N ALA A 332 9.24 -7.46 -7.55
CA ALA A 332 9.34 -6.27 -8.40
C ALA A 332 10.58 -5.43 -8.04
N ALA A 333 10.86 -5.22 -6.75
CA ALA A 333 12.06 -4.50 -6.32
C ALA A 333 13.36 -5.24 -6.70
N ALA A 334 13.35 -6.58 -6.64
CA ALA A 334 14.50 -7.41 -7.02
C ALA A 334 14.78 -7.31 -8.53
N ILE A 335 13.74 -7.33 -9.35
CA ILE A 335 13.87 -7.12 -10.80
C ILE A 335 14.46 -5.74 -11.08
N ALA A 336 13.93 -4.67 -10.48
CA ALA A 336 14.46 -3.32 -10.68
C ALA A 336 15.91 -3.16 -10.22
N ARG A 337 16.32 -3.86 -9.16
CA ARG A 337 17.67 -3.76 -8.57
C ARG A 337 18.71 -4.61 -9.31
N TYR A 338 18.36 -5.85 -9.62
CA TYR A 338 19.33 -6.87 -10.04
C TYR A 338 19.21 -7.26 -11.51
N ALA A 339 18.05 -7.09 -12.13
CA ALA A 339 17.92 -7.42 -13.55
C ALA A 339 18.52 -6.32 -14.42
N GLU A 340 19.25 -6.75 -15.44
CA GLU A 340 19.90 -5.90 -16.42
C GLU A 340 19.61 -6.47 -17.82
N THR A 341 19.34 -5.58 -18.77
CA THR A 341 19.51 -5.89 -20.19
C THR A 341 20.96 -5.61 -20.57
N SER A 342 21.41 -6.05 -21.74
CA SER A 342 22.78 -5.87 -22.23
C SER A 342 23.31 -4.43 -22.22
N LYS A 343 22.46 -3.41 -22.01
CA LYS A 343 22.86 -2.00 -21.94
C LYS A 343 22.20 -1.16 -20.83
N ARG A 344 21.14 -1.64 -20.15
CA ARG A 344 20.36 -0.82 -19.20
C ARG A 344 19.73 -1.64 -18.08
N LYS A 345 19.69 -1.05 -16.88
CA LYS A 345 18.89 -1.51 -15.73
C LYS A 345 17.39 -1.47 -16.04
N ILE A 346 16.64 -2.39 -15.47
CA ILE A 346 15.19 -2.44 -15.59
C ILE A 346 14.57 -1.36 -14.69
N SER A 347 13.66 -0.55 -15.23
CA SER A 347 12.89 0.41 -14.43
C SER A 347 11.90 -0.28 -13.51
N LEU A 348 11.51 0.38 -12.43
CA LEU A 348 10.48 -0.14 -11.55
C LEU A 348 9.14 -0.33 -12.27
N GLN A 349 8.79 0.56 -13.21
CA GLN A 349 7.56 0.39 -14.02
C GLN A 349 7.55 -0.93 -14.77
N ASN A 350 8.65 -1.29 -15.44
CA ASN A 350 8.75 -2.55 -16.16
C ASN A 350 8.73 -3.75 -15.21
N ALA A 351 9.36 -3.62 -14.04
CA ALA A 351 9.33 -4.66 -13.01
C ALA A 351 7.91 -4.86 -12.44
N VAL A 352 7.19 -3.79 -12.17
CA VAL A 352 5.79 -3.81 -11.71
C VAL A 352 4.89 -4.43 -12.78
N THR A 353 5.05 -4.06 -14.05
CA THR A 353 4.33 -4.69 -15.17
C THR A 353 4.63 -6.19 -15.27
N ALA A 354 5.89 -6.61 -15.10
CA ALA A 354 6.27 -8.02 -15.15
C ALA A 354 5.68 -8.86 -13.99
N VAL A 355 5.37 -8.24 -12.86
CA VAL A 355 4.78 -8.93 -11.69
C VAL A 355 3.26 -8.84 -11.68
N ALA A 356 2.72 -7.63 -11.75
CA ALA A 356 1.31 -7.33 -11.51
C ALA A 356 0.54 -6.87 -12.75
N GLY A 357 1.23 -6.59 -13.87
CA GLY A 357 0.58 -6.26 -15.14
C GLY A 357 0.00 -7.50 -15.84
N PRO A 358 -0.71 -7.31 -16.96
CA PRO A 358 -1.25 -8.42 -17.76
C PRO A 358 -0.16 -9.43 -18.12
N HIS A 359 -0.47 -10.72 -17.98
CA HIS A 359 0.46 -11.83 -18.16
C HIS A 359 1.64 -11.85 -17.17
N GLY A 360 1.63 -11.02 -16.13
CA GLY A 360 2.66 -10.97 -15.10
C GLY A 360 2.65 -12.18 -14.15
N GLN A 361 3.64 -12.22 -13.26
CA GLN A 361 3.84 -13.34 -12.32
C GLN A 361 2.63 -13.65 -11.43
N LEU A 362 1.88 -12.64 -10.98
CA LEU A 362 0.66 -12.86 -10.19
C LEU A 362 -0.35 -13.72 -10.97
N GLN A 363 -0.64 -13.34 -12.21
CA GLN A 363 -1.53 -14.09 -13.10
C GLN A 363 -0.97 -15.49 -13.38
N GLN A 364 0.32 -15.61 -13.70
CA GLN A 364 0.95 -16.90 -13.98
C GLN A 364 0.87 -17.86 -12.78
N SER A 365 0.97 -17.32 -11.56
CA SER A 365 0.89 -18.12 -10.33
C SER A 365 -0.46 -18.83 -10.14
N ALA A 366 -1.53 -18.31 -10.75
CA ALA A 366 -2.86 -18.93 -10.69
C ALA A 366 -2.99 -20.15 -11.61
N GLY A 367 -2.16 -20.27 -12.66
CA GLY A 367 -2.27 -21.34 -13.66
C GLY A 367 -3.70 -21.47 -14.21
N ASP A 368 -4.25 -22.69 -14.22
CA ASP A 368 -5.60 -22.99 -14.73
C ASP A 368 -6.75 -22.35 -13.91
N ARG A 369 -6.44 -21.76 -12.74
CA ARG A 369 -7.42 -21.08 -11.87
C ARG A 369 -7.61 -19.61 -12.25
N TRP A 370 -6.76 -19.05 -13.11
CA TRP A 370 -6.88 -17.68 -13.60
C TRP A 370 -8.27 -17.40 -14.17
N LYS A 371 -8.87 -16.25 -13.80
CA LYS A 371 -10.25 -15.83 -14.14
C LYS A 371 -11.38 -16.76 -13.66
N ARG A 372 -11.09 -17.74 -12.82
CA ARG A 372 -12.12 -18.64 -12.23
C ARG A 372 -12.39 -18.33 -10.78
N THR A 373 -11.34 -18.04 -10.01
CA THR A 373 -11.43 -17.88 -8.54
C THR A 373 -10.99 -16.49 -8.06
N GLY A 374 -10.62 -15.59 -8.97
CA GLY A 374 -9.93 -14.33 -8.63
C GLY A 374 -8.48 -14.51 -8.20
N GLU A 375 -7.96 -15.74 -8.18
CA GLU A 375 -6.55 -16.00 -7.88
C GLU A 375 -5.65 -15.40 -8.95
N GLY A 376 -4.54 -14.81 -8.53
CA GLY A 376 -3.59 -14.10 -9.38
C GLY A 376 -4.00 -12.68 -9.78
N GLU A 377 -5.20 -12.23 -9.42
CA GLU A 377 -5.66 -10.87 -9.73
C GLU A 377 -5.09 -9.84 -8.75
N GLY A 378 -4.66 -8.69 -9.26
CA GLY A 378 -4.22 -7.58 -8.43
C GLY A 378 -3.49 -6.47 -9.18
N GLY A 379 -2.91 -5.56 -8.41
CA GLY A 379 -2.16 -4.41 -8.89
C GLY A 379 -1.16 -3.90 -7.85
N ILE A 380 -0.20 -3.13 -8.33
CA ILE A 380 0.83 -2.48 -7.53
C ILE A 380 0.91 -1.01 -7.95
N ILE A 381 0.97 -0.11 -6.97
CA ILE A 381 1.44 1.28 -7.14
C ILE A 381 2.84 1.41 -6.54
N GLY A 382 3.63 2.37 -7.00
CA GLY A 382 4.95 2.62 -6.45
C GLY A 382 5.56 3.94 -6.87
N ILE A 383 6.74 4.22 -6.32
CA ILE A 383 7.60 5.33 -6.72
C ILE A 383 9.03 4.79 -6.85
N GLU A 384 9.71 5.15 -7.94
CA GLU A 384 11.13 4.92 -8.17
C GLU A 384 11.89 6.25 -8.13
N LEU A 385 12.83 6.40 -7.22
CA LEU A 385 13.76 7.53 -7.20
C LEU A 385 15.05 7.13 -7.92
N ILE A 386 15.47 7.90 -8.92
CA ILE A 386 16.76 7.77 -9.61
C ILE A 386 17.49 9.12 -9.50
N GLY A 387 18.57 9.15 -8.73
CA GLY A 387 19.31 10.38 -8.42
C GLY A 387 18.48 11.35 -7.57
N ASP A 388 17.86 12.31 -8.23
CA ASP A 388 16.98 13.34 -7.66
C ASP A 388 15.56 13.34 -8.25
N ARG A 389 15.28 12.46 -9.22
CA ARG A 389 13.98 12.38 -9.89
C ARG A 389 13.16 11.19 -9.41
N GLY A 390 11.98 11.48 -8.88
CA GLY A 390 10.97 10.48 -8.53
C GLY A 390 10.06 10.17 -9.72
N HIS A 391 9.80 8.89 -9.96
CA HIS A 391 8.92 8.41 -11.02
C HIS A 391 7.78 7.62 -10.38
N ILE A 392 6.55 8.07 -10.61
CA ILE A 392 5.36 7.33 -10.18
C ILE A 392 5.17 6.13 -11.12
N VAL A 393 4.92 4.96 -10.55
CA VAL A 393 4.70 3.72 -11.30
C VAL A 393 3.44 3.03 -10.82
N TYR A 394 2.77 2.34 -11.74
CA TYR A 394 1.65 1.47 -11.37
C TYR A 394 1.31 0.51 -12.51
N ASP A 395 0.82 -0.67 -12.15
CA ASP A 395 0.18 -1.59 -13.11
C ASP A 395 -0.75 -2.58 -12.40
N HIS A 396 -1.66 -3.19 -13.15
CA HIS A 396 -2.62 -4.18 -12.65
C HIS A 396 -3.09 -5.11 -13.78
N ASN A 397 -3.44 -6.35 -13.42
CA ASN A 397 -3.87 -7.40 -14.36
C ASN A 397 -5.38 -7.71 -14.29
N CYS A 398 -6.07 -7.09 -13.31
CA CYS A 398 -7.50 -7.23 -13.08
C CYS A 398 -8.31 -6.17 -13.85
N GLY A 399 -9.64 -6.20 -13.69
CA GLY A 399 -10.56 -5.30 -14.41
C GLY A 399 -10.32 -3.81 -14.12
N GLY A 400 -9.90 -3.47 -12.89
CA GLY A 400 -9.46 -2.11 -12.56
C GLY A 400 -8.78 -2.00 -11.20
N MET A 401 -8.17 -0.85 -10.97
CA MET A 401 -7.54 -0.44 -9.72
C MET A 401 -7.79 1.05 -9.46
N PHE A 402 -8.56 1.34 -8.41
CA PHE A 402 -8.79 2.72 -7.94
C PHE A 402 -7.46 3.32 -7.50
N ARG A 403 -7.03 4.40 -8.17
CA ARG A 403 -5.76 5.07 -7.87
C ARG A 403 -5.88 6.58 -8.04
N ALA A 404 -5.07 7.31 -7.29
CA ALA A 404 -4.87 8.73 -7.49
C ALA A 404 -3.43 9.14 -7.21
N TYR A 405 -2.94 10.15 -7.91
CA TYR A 405 -1.57 10.64 -7.75
C TYR A 405 -1.50 12.13 -8.08
N VAL A 406 -0.38 12.77 -7.73
CA VAL A 406 -0.09 14.15 -8.12
C VAL A 406 1.05 14.14 -9.13
N ASP A 407 0.85 14.78 -10.27
CA ASP A 407 1.86 14.89 -11.33
C ASP A 407 2.93 15.94 -11.02
N ASP A 408 3.89 16.11 -11.93
CA ASP A 408 4.97 17.09 -11.84
C ASP A 408 4.49 18.56 -11.79
N ASN A 409 3.27 18.84 -12.27
CA ASN A 409 2.67 20.17 -12.25
C ASN A 409 1.84 20.43 -10.99
N GLY A 410 1.78 19.47 -10.07
CA GLY A 410 0.95 19.56 -8.87
C GLY A 410 -0.54 19.27 -9.11
N GLN A 411 -0.91 18.74 -10.29
CA GLN A 411 -2.29 18.38 -10.61
C GLN A 411 -2.61 16.98 -10.10
N ALA A 412 -3.75 16.84 -9.42
CA ALA A 412 -4.24 15.55 -8.94
C ALA A 412 -4.97 14.80 -10.07
N HIS A 413 -4.58 13.56 -10.29
CA HIS A 413 -5.15 12.64 -11.27
C HIS A 413 -5.83 11.46 -10.57
N PHE A 414 -6.89 10.94 -11.20
CA PHE A 414 -7.63 9.77 -10.75
C PHE A 414 -7.81 8.81 -11.92
N GLY A 415 -7.77 7.51 -11.66
CA GLY A 415 -8.09 6.49 -12.65
C GLY A 415 -8.50 5.18 -12.02
N VAL A 416 -9.19 4.35 -12.81
CA VAL A 416 -9.63 3.01 -12.41
C VAL A 416 -9.16 1.99 -13.43
N PHE A 417 -9.47 2.21 -14.70
CA PHE A 417 -9.27 1.23 -15.75
C PHE A 417 -7.87 1.35 -16.40
N GLN A 418 -7.50 0.37 -17.23
CA GLN A 418 -6.22 0.35 -17.94
C GLN A 418 -6.13 1.38 -19.08
N ASP A 419 -7.24 1.67 -19.76
CA ASP A 419 -7.35 2.68 -20.82
C ASP A 419 -7.25 4.11 -20.27
N GLU A 420 -7.47 4.29 -18.96
CA GLU A 420 -7.26 5.53 -18.22
C GLU A 420 -5.79 5.70 -17.74
N LYS A 421 -4.85 4.91 -18.30
CA LYS A 421 -3.42 5.14 -18.12
C LYS A 421 -3.03 6.44 -18.85
N GLY A 422 -3.12 7.57 -18.17
CA GLY A 422 -2.30 8.74 -18.51
C GLY A 422 -0.83 8.39 -18.28
N THR A 423 0.07 8.84 -19.15
CA THR A 423 1.50 8.82 -18.87
C THR A 423 1.73 9.71 -17.64
N PRO A 424 2.13 9.16 -16.48
CA PRO A 424 2.29 9.94 -15.24
C PRO A 424 3.51 10.85 -15.26
#